data_AF-A0A9W9EFA1-F1
#
_entry.id   AF-A0A9W9EFA1-F1
#
_cell.length_a   1.000
_cell.length_b   1.000
_cell.length_c   1.000
_cell.angle_alpha   90.00
_cell.angle_beta   90.00
_cell.angle_gamma   90.00
#
_symmetry.space_group_name_H-M   'P 1'
#
loop_
_entity.id
_entity.type
_entity.pdbx_description
1 polymer ?
#
loop_
_entity_poly.entity_id
_entity_poly.type
_entity_poly.pdbx_seq_one_letter_code
_entity_poly.pdbx_strand_id
1 'polypeptide(L)'
;MVGINLATVFPVPPENSIDISEEWMRKHLDEYKTDDVFNEVFLANVVFLESRQRNAFGRPHITKDAINFLYEHGTKQYTSSSSSNYLPGPHVLVDQELREVWKLVDDSYGTCMITLKPHPSDILEALMIRGQDHALSFALPSRIKSKFQSLPLAGLRILIKDNIHLKGIKTSVGSRAFYDTYPLRKNLPSVSKSWSTKAYL
;
A
#
# COMPACT_ATOMS: atom_id res chain seq x y z
N MET A 1 -14.53 20.31 10.78
CA MET A 1 -14.16 18.87 10.74
C MET A 1 -13.75 18.59 9.31
N VAL A 2 -12.45 18.48 9.02
CA VAL A 2 -11.98 18.19 7.66
C VAL A 2 -12.37 16.74 7.37
N GLY A 3 -13.32 16.51 6.47
CA GLY A 3 -13.75 15.17 6.10
C GLY A 3 -12.56 14.42 5.49
N ILE A 4 -12.26 13.24 6.00
CA ILE A 4 -11.28 12.34 5.38
C ILE A 4 -11.86 11.94 4.03
N ASN A 5 -11.23 12.37 2.94
CA ASN A 5 -11.64 12.03 1.59
C ASN A 5 -10.91 10.77 1.14
N LEU A 6 -11.62 9.65 1.12
CA LEU A 6 -11.06 8.37 0.68
C LEU A 6 -11.16 8.25 -0.83
N ALA A 7 -10.15 7.63 -1.44
CA ALA A 7 -10.09 7.47 -2.89
C ALA A 7 -9.53 6.11 -3.30
N THR A 8 -9.87 5.68 -4.52
CA THR A 8 -9.32 4.48 -5.16
C THR A 8 -8.74 4.82 -6.52
N VAL A 9 -7.50 4.39 -6.77
CA VAL A 9 -6.82 4.60 -8.04
C VAL A 9 -6.89 3.31 -8.86
N PHE A 10 -7.43 3.40 -10.07
CA PHE A 10 -7.44 2.33 -11.05
C PHE A 10 -6.53 2.67 -12.25
N PRO A 11 -5.49 1.89 -12.52
CA PRO A 11 -4.66 2.07 -13.71
C PRO A 11 -5.44 1.62 -14.96
N VAL A 12 -5.55 2.51 -15.93
CA VAL A 12 -6.20 2.23 -17.21
C VAL A 12 -5.16 1.74 -18.21
N PRO A 13 -5.36 0.56 -18.84
CA PRO A 13 -4.41 0.03 -19.81
C PRO A 13 -4.13 1.00 -20.97
N PRO A 14 -2.90 1.02 -21.51
CA PRO A 14 -2.52 1.86 -22.64
C PRO A 14 -3.07 1.36 -24.00
N GLU A 15 -3.56 0.12 -24.08
CA GLU A 15 -4.00 -0.49 -25.33
C GLU A 15 -5.34 0.07 -25.84
N ASN A 16 -5.53 0.02 -27.16
CA ASN A 16 -6.56 0.71 -27.93
C ASN A 16 -7.96 0.65 -27.30
N SER A 17 -8.59 1.83 -27.18
CA SER A 17 -10.04 2.05 -27.03
C SER A 17 -10.78 1.09 -26.08
N ILE A 18 -10.21 0.77 -24.92
CA ILE A 18 -11.01 0.14 -23.86
C ILE A 18 -11.88 1.24 -23.26
N ASP A 19 -13.16 1.22 -23.64
CA ASP A 19 -14.21 1.86 -22.86
C ASP A 19 -14.16 1.26 -21.45
N ILE A 20 -14.13 2.12 -20.43
CA ILE A 20 -14.28 1.70 -19.05
C ILE A 20 -15.75 1.29 -18.90
N SER A 21 -16.02 0.01 -19.14
CA SER A 21 -17.34 -0.61 -19.08
C SER A 21 -17.66 -1.12 -17.68
N GLU A 22 -18.94 -1.44 -17.42
CA GLU A 22 -19.34 -2.07 -16.16
C GLU A 22 -18.60 -3.40 -15.94
N GLU A 23 -18.44 -4.22 -16.99
CA GLU A 23 -17.71 -5.49 -16.90
C GLU A 23 -16.25 -5.27 -16.52
N TRP A 24 -15.60 -4.27 -17.11
CA TRP A 24 -14.24 -3.88 -16.75
C TRP A 24 -14.17 -3.46 -15.28
N MET A 25 -15.10 -2.62 -14.83
CA MET A 25 -15.16 -2.16 -13.43
C MET A 25 -15.42 -3.30 -12.45
N ARG A 26 -16.37 -4.20 -12.73
CA ARG A 26 -16.66 -5.38 -11.90
C ARG A 26 -15.42 -6.24 -11.74
N LYS A 27 -14.77 -6.58 -12.85
CA LYS A 27 -13.55 -7.39 -12.83
C LYS A 27 -12.46 -6.76 -11.94
N HIS A 28 -12.16 -5.48 -12.13
CA HIS A 28 -11.11 -4.81 -11.36
C HIS A 28 -11.50 -4.62 -9.88
N LEU A 29 -12.77 -4.36 -9.60
CA LEU A 29 -13.25 -4.24 -8.23
C LEU A 29 -13.19 -5.59 -7.51
N ASP A 30 -13.58 -6.69 -8.15
CA ASP A 30 -13.46 -8.04 -7.61
C ASP A 30 -12.00 -8.41 -7.32
N GLU A 31 -11.08 -8.02 -8.20
CA GLU A 31 -9.65 -8.17 -7.97
C GLU A 31 -9.13 -7.30 -6.80
N TYR A 32 -9.70 -6.11 -6.57
CA TYR A 32 -9.30 -5.22 -5.48
C TYR A 32 -9.88 -5.69 -4.14
N LYS A 33 -11.05 -6.33 -4.15
CA LYS A 33 -11.68 -6.96 -2.97
C LYS A 33 -10.86 -8.10 -2.36
N THR A 34 -9.88 -8.65 -3.09
CA THR A 34 -8.95 -9.64 -2.52
C THR A 34 -7.84 -9.00 -1.68
N ASP A 35 -7.69 -7.68 -1.71
CA ASP A 35 -6.73 -6.94 -0.89
C ASP A 35 -7.27 -6.75 0.53
N ASP A 36 -6.40 -6.90 1.52
CA ASP A 36 -6.79 -6.86 2.94
C ASP A 36 -6.73 -5.46 3.57
N VAL A 37 -6.35 -4.44 2.78
CA VAL A 37 -6.40 -3.01 3.13
C VAL A 37 -7.58 -2.33 2.45
N PHE A 38 -7.88 -2.70 1.20
CA PHE A 38 -9.00 -2.15 0.45
C PHE A 38 -10.36 -2.43 1.10
N ASN A 39 -11.26 -1.46 0.99
CA ASN A 39 -12.66 -1.55 1.39
C ASN A 39 -13.48 -0.65 0.45
N GLU A 40 -14.74 -0.98 0.17
CA GLU A 40 -15.58 -0.21 -0.75
C GLU A 40 -15.77 1.25 -0.33
N VAL A 41 -15.59 1.61 0.96
CA VAL A 41 -15.60 3.03 1.38
C VAL A 41 -14.53 3.88 0.67
N PHE A 42 -13.45 3.26 0.17
CA PHE A 42 -12.44 3.94 -0.64
C PHE A 42 -12.93 4.30 -2.05
N LEU A 43 -14.05 3.74 -2.51
CA LEU A 43 -14.65 4.10 -3.80
C LEU A 43 -15.34 5.46 -3.77
N ALA A 44 -15.46 6.10 -2.61
CA ALA A 44 -16.07 7.43 -2.48
C ALA A 44 -15.53 8.44 -3.52
N ASN A 45 -14.23 8.37 -3.84
CA ASN A 45 -13.63 9.09 -4.96
C ASN A 45 -12.83 8.11 -5.84
N VAL A 46 -13.04 8.13 -7.16
CA VAL A 46 -12.35 7.25 -8.10
C VAL A 46 -11.39 8.03 -8.99
N VAL A 47 -10.16 7.53 -9.13
CA VAL A 47 -9.15 8.12 -10.00
C VAL A 47 -8.74 7.10 -11.05
N PHE A 48 -9.04 7.40 -12.31
CA PHE A 48 -8.57 6.63 -13.45
C PHE A 48 -7.18 7.14 -13.85
N LEU A 49 -6.16 6.32 -13.63
CA LEU A 49 -4.78 6.63 -13.91
C LEU A 49 -4.42 6.25 -15.35
N GLU A 50 -4.17 7.26 -16.17
CA GLU A 50 -3.87 7.14 -17.59
C GLU A 50 -2.36 7.10 -17.86
N SER A 51 -1.96 6.28 -18.84
CA SER A 51 -0.59 6.30 -19.35
C SER A 51 -0.28 7.60 -20.09
N ARG A 52 0.89 8.19 -19.84
CA ARG A 52 1.38 9.39 -20.56
C ARG A 52 1.50 9.21 -22.08
N GLN A 53 1.64 7.98 -22.56
CA GLN A 53 1.71 7.68 -23.99
C GLN A 53 0.34 7.78 -24.69
N ARG A 54 -0.75 7.96 -23.93
CA ARG A 54 -2.13 8.02 -24.44
C ARG A 54 -2.56 9.41 -24.95
N ASN A 55 -1.68 10.41 -24.92
CA ASN A 55 -1.97 11.78 -25.39
C ASN A 55 -2.48 11.83 -26.85
N ALA A 56 -2.24 10.79 -27.65
CA ALA A 56 -2.72 10.70 -29.04
C ALA A 56 -4.17 10.14 -29.20
N PHE A 57 -4.73 9.48 -28.18
CA PHE A 57 -5.99 8.71 -28.31
C PHE A 57 -7.18 9.28 -27.51
N GLY A 58 -7.00 10.43 -26.86
CA GLY A 58 -8.04 11.05 -26.03
C GLY A 58 -8.21 10.40 -24.66
N ARG A 59 -9.08 11.01 -23.84
CA ARG A 59 -9.44 10.47 -22.51
C ARG A 59 -10.23 9.16 -22.68
N PRO A 60 -10.08 8.17 -21.78
CA PRO A 60 -10.92 6.98 -21.77
C PRO A 60 -12.38 7.40 -21.68
N HIS A 61 -13.20 6.83 -22.57
CA HIS A 61 -14.63 6.94 -22.44
C HIS A 61 -15.08 5.99 -21.31
N ILE A 62 -15.82 6.52 -20.34
CA ILE A 62 -16.44 5.75 -19.27
C ILE A 62 -17.91 5.59 -19.65
N THR A 63 -18.39 4.36 -19.76
CA THR A 63 -19.77 4.11 -20.17
C THR A 63 -20.74 4.54 -19.07
N LYS A 64 -22.00 4.81 -19.45
CA LYS A 64 -23.05 5.15 -18.48
C LYS A 64 -23.27 4.02 -17.47
N ASP A 65 -23.19 2.78 -17.92
CA ASP A 65 -23.38 1.60 -17.06
C ASP A 65 -22.24 1.48 -16.04
N ALA A 66 -20.99 1.76 -16.44
CA ALA A 66 -19.86 1.82 -15.50
C ALA A 66 -20.03 2.92 -14.45
N ILE A 67 -20.55 4.09 -14.84
CA ILE A 67 -20.84 5.20 -13.93
C ILE A 67 -21.95 4.80 -12.95
N ASN A 68 -23.03 4.19 -13.43
CA ASN A 68 -24.12 3.70 -12.57
C ASN A 68 -23.62 2.64 -11.58
N PHE A 69 -22.83 1.68 -12.06
CA PHE A 69 -22.17 0.68 -11.22
C PHE A 69 -21.30 1.30 -10.12
N LEU A 70 -20.54 2.35 -10.44
CA LEU A 70 -19.74 3.08 -9.45
C LEU A 70 -20.61 3.80 -8.42
N TYR A 71 -21.71 4.41 -8.84
CA TYR A 71 -22.67 5.05 -7.92
C TYR A 71 -23.34 4.04 -6.98
N GLU A 72 -23.70 2.86 -7.47
CA GLU A 72 -24.23 1.76 -6.66
C GLU A 72 -23.23 1.32 -5.57
N HIS A 73 -21.93 1.44 -5.82
CA HIS A 73 -20.86 1.16 -4.86
C HIS A 73 -20.41 2.39 -4.04
N GLY A 74 -21.22 3.46 -4.01
CA GLY A 74 -21.00 4.61 -3.14
C GLY A 74 -19.99 5.65 -3.66
N THR A 75 -19.63 5.58 -4.94
CA THR A 75 -18.80 6.62 -5.59
C THR A 75 -19.53 7.95 -5.59
N LYS A 76 -18.87 9.03 -5.21
CA LYS A 76 -19.42 10.40 -5.26
C LYS A 76 -18.86 11.17 -6.43
N GLN A 77 -17.57 10.96 -6.70
CA GLN A 77 -16.83 11.67 -7.74
C GLN A 77 -15.85 10.72 -8.41
N TYR A 78 -15.58 10.97 -9.69
CA TYR A 78 -14.52 10.30 -10.41
C TYR A 78 -13.76 11.31 -11.27
N THR A 79 -12.48 11.05 -11.51
CA THR A 79 -11.64 11.86 -12.41
C THR A 79 -10.62 11.00 -13.12
N SER A 80 -10.14 11.51 -14.24
CA SER A 80 -8.95 11.02 -14.94
C SER A 80 -7.70 11.78 -14.50
N SER A 81 -6.56 11.11 -14.40
CA SER A 81 -5.26 11.71 -14.12
C SER A 81 -4.14 11.00 -14.88
N SER A 82 -3.15 11.74 -15.35
CA SER A 82 -1.93 11.21 -15.99
C SER A 82 -0.69 11.32 -15.08
N SER A 83 -0.89 11.55 -13.79
CA SER A 83 0.18 11.66 -12.80
C SER A 83 0.87 10.31 -12.58
N SER A 84 2.16 10.23 -12.92
CA SER A 84 2.99 9.04 -12.68
C SER A 84 3.24 8.75 -11.20
N ASN A 85 2.81 9.63 -10.29
CA ASN A 85 3.11 9.54 -8.86
C ASN A 85 2.04 8.76 -8.09
N TYR A 86 0.89 8.48 -8.71
CA TYR A 86 -0.19 7.75 -8.06
C TYR A 86 -0.02 6.24 -8.25
N LEU A 87 -0.11 5.51 -7.15
CA LEU A 87 -0.02 4.07 -7.15
C LEU A 87 -1.43 3.47 -7.25
N PRO A 88 -1.61 2.29 -7.85
CA PRO A 88 -2.90 1.59 -7.84
C PRO A 88 -3.36 1.21 -6.43
N GLY A 89 -4.66 1.34 -6.15
CA GLY A 89 -5.28 0.90 -4.89
C GLY A 89 -5.86 2.03 -4.00
N PRO A 90 -6.10 1.76 -2.70
CA PRO A 90 -6.75 2.69 -1.78
C PRO A 90 -5.83 3.82 -1.34
N HIS A 91 -6.38 5.02 -1.24
CA HIS A 91 -5.70 6.26 -0.88
C HIS A 91 -6.57 7.14 0.01
N VAL A 92 -5.92 8.09 0.66
CA VAL A 92 -6.57 9.25 1.30
C VAL A 92 -6.10 10.51 0.60
N LEU A 93 -7.03 11.44 0.35
CA LEU A 93 -6.74 12.76 -0.19
C LEU A 93 -6.48 13.71 0.99
N VAL A 94 -5.24 14.14 1.15
CA VAL A 94 -4.78 15.07 2.19
C VAL A 94 -4.03 16.21 1.50
N ASP A 95 -4.42 17.45 1.76
CA ASP A 95 -3.80 18.64 1.16
C ASP A 95 -3.76 18.60 -0.38
N GLN A 96 -4.83 18.08 -0.99
CA GLN A 96 -4.96 17.86 -2.43
C GLN A 96 -4.00 16.83 -3.02
N GLU A 97 -3.26 16.09 -2.19
CA GLU A 97 -2.38 14.99 -2.59
C GLU A 97 -2.97 13.64 -2.18
N LEU A 98 -2.91 12.67 -3.09
CA LEU A 98 -3.22 11.28 -2.75
C LEU A 98 -2.05 10.68 -1.98
N ARG A 99 -2.34 10.16 -0.79
CA ARG A 99 -1.38 9.42 0.05
C ARG A 99 -1.86 7.99 0.24
N GLU A 100 -0.93 7.05 0.20
CA GLU A 100 -1.23 5.65 0.47
C GLU A 100 -1.77 5.48 1.90
N VAL A 101 -2.71 4.55 2.05
CA VAL A 101 -3.23 4.16 3.36
C VAL A 101 -2.68 2.80 3.76
N TRP A 102 -2.30 2.66 5.03
CA TRP A 102 -1.81 1.41 5.59
C TRP A 102 -2.76 0.94 6.67
N LYS A 103 -3.09 -0.36 6.64
CA LYS A 103 -3.90 -1.00 7.69
C LYS A 103 -3.01 -1.28 8.89
N LEU A 104 -3.45 -0.86 10.07
CA LEU A 104 -2.83 -1.27 11.32
C LEU A 104 -3.41 -2.61 11.75
N VAL A 105 -2.52 -3.56 12.07
CA VAL A 105 -2.88 -4.88 12.58
C VAL A 105 -2.04 -5.15 13.81
N ASP A 106 -2.67 -5.53 14.91
CA ASP A 106 -1.98 -5.82 16.16
C ASP A 106 -1.25 -7.17 16.11
N ASP A 107 -0.05 -7.20 16.67
CA ASP A 107 0.69 -8.42 17.01
C ASP A 107 0.13 -9.01 18.30
N SER A 108 -1.11 -9.49 18.24
CA SER A 108 -1.84 -10.00 19.41
C SER A 108 -1.14 -11.19 20.09
N TYR A 109 -0.22 -11.85 19.41
CA TYR A 109 0.55 -12.98 19.93
C TYR A 109 1.95 -12.61 20.43
N GLY A 110 2.35 -11.33 20.33
CA GLY A 110 3.68 -10.88 20.74
C GLY A 110 4.81 -11.58 20.00
N THR A 111 4.59 -11.89 18.72
CA THR A 111 5.54 -12.61 17.86
C THR A 111 6.80 -11.78 17.60
N CYS A 112 6.66 -10.46 17.55
CA CYS A 112 7.70 -9.54 17.14
C CYS A 112 8.25 -8.77 18.33
N MET A 113 9.57 -8.72 18.45
CA MET A 113 10.25 -7.86 19.43
C MET A 113 10.11 -6.37 19.07
N ILE A 114 10.01 -6.08 17.77
CA ILE A 114 9.88 -4.74 17.21
C ILE A 114 9.14 -4.85 15.88
N THR A 115 8.24 -3.92 15.60
CA THR A 115 7.63 -3.76 14.27
C THR A 115 8.34 -2.66 13.52
N LEU A 116 8.35 -2.73 12.20
CA LEU A 116 9.19 -1.88 11.36
C LEU A 116 8.35 -1.05 10.40
N LYS A 117 8.85 0.15 10.09
CA LYS A 117 8.38 0.96 8.96
C LYS A 117 9.55 1.22 7.99
N PRO A 118 9.30 1.23 6.68
CA PRO A 118 10.31 1.64 5.71
C PRO A 118 10.60 3.13 5.83
N HIS A 119 11.88 3.51 5.69
CA HIS A 119 12.32 4.90 5.56
C HIS A 119 12.88 5.14 4.14
N PRO A 120 12.73 6.35 3.57
CA PRO A 120 13.26 6.68 2.24
C PRO A 120 14.76 6.43 2.03
N SER A 121 15.55 6.34 3.11
CA SER A 121 17.00 6.11 3.05
C SER A 121 17.43 4.63 3.05
N ASP A 122 16.50 3.70 2.80
CA ASP A 122 16.70 2.24 2.93
C ASP A 122 17.15 1.76 4.33
N ILE A 123 17.07 2.64 5.33
CA ILE A 123 17.30 2.31 6.74
C ILE A 123 15.94 1.92 7.34
N LEU A 124 15.88 0.80 8.04
CA LEU A 124 14.67 0.40 8.73
C LEU A 124 14.53 1.17 10.04
N GLU A 125 13.31 1.59 10.35
CA GLU A 125 12.99 2.26 11.60
C GLU A 125 11.95 1.48 12.40
N ALA A 126 12.03 1.58 13.72
CA ALA A 126 11.01 1.05 14.60
C ALA A 126 9.68 1.77 14.38
N LEU A 127 8.60 1.00 14.24
CA LEU A 127 7.23 1.51 14.25
C LEU A 127 6.70 1.43 15.69
N MET A 128 6.70 2.56 16.38
CA MET A 128 6.26 2.65 17.78
C MET A 128 4.76 2.94 17.90
N ILE A 129 3.93 2.20 17.14
CA ILE A 129 2.47 2.27 17.23
C ILE A 129 1.99 1.07 18.03
N ARG A 130 1.08 1.33 18.97
CA ARG A 130 0.46 0.30 19.81
C ARG A 130 -1.05 0.29 19.63
N GLY A 131 -1.60 -0.91 19.57
CA GLY A 131 -3.04 -1.15 19.52
C GLY A 131 -3.72 -1.04 20.88
N GLN A 132 -4.95 -1.54 20.94
CA GLN A 132 -5.82 -1.42 22.11
C GLN A 132 -5.22 -2.10 23.36
N ASP A 133 -4.55 -3.25 23.19
CA ASP A 133 -3.98 -4.03 24.29
C ASP A 133 -2.49 -3.73 24.53
N HIS A 134 -2.02 -2.55 24.10
CA HIS A 134 -0.60 -2.17 24.08
C HIS A 134 0.30 -3.10 23.24
N ALA A 135 -0.28 -4.06 22.51
CA ALA A 135 0.42 -4.89 21.52
C ALA A 135 1.09 -3.98 20.49
N LEU A 136 2.27 -4.39 20.00
CA LEU A 136 2.87 -3.73 18.85
C LEU A 136 1.94 -3.89 17.65
N SER A 137 1.89 -2.91 16.76
CA SER A 137 1.11 -3.01 15.53
C SER A 137 2.01 -3.00 14.30
N PHE A 138 1.61 -3.77 13.30
CA PHE A 138 2.18 -3.73 11.95
C PHE A 138 1.41 -2.72 11.12
N ALA A 139 2.13 -1.95 10.29
CA ALA A 139 1.50 -1.12 9.27
C ALA A 139 1.62 -1.81 7.92
N LEU A 140 0.47 -2.23 7.39
CA LEU A 140 0.37 -3.06 6.22
C LEU A 140 -0.08 -2.22 5.02
N PRO A 141 0.77 -1.99 4.01
CA PRO A 141 0.36 -1.37 2.76
C PRO A 141 -0.54 -2.34 1.96
N SER A 142 -1.35 -1.75 1.08
CA SER A 142 -2.09 -2.50 0.07
C SER A 142 -1.14 -3.24 -0.88
N ARG A 143 -1.55 -4.45 -1.29
CA ARG A 143 -0.84 -5.29 -2.27
C ARG A 143 -1.31 -5.03 -3.71
N ILE A 144 -2.28 -4.15 -3.91
CA ILE A 144 -2.79 -3.84 -5.25
C ILE A 144 -1.66 -3.31 -6.15
N LYS A 145 -0.86 -2.35 -5.66
CA LYS A 145 0.28 -1.80 -6.41
C LYS A 145 1.33 -2.83 -6.83
N SER A 146 1.53 -3.90 -6.04
CA SER A 146 2.51 -4.94 -6.37
C SER A 146 2.11 -5.80 -7.57
N LYS A 147 0.82 -5.87 -7.90
CA LYS A 147 0.35 -6.56 -9.11
C LYS A 147 0.90 -5.93 -10.40
N PHE A 148 1.32 -4.66 -10.33
CA PHE A 148 1.86 -3.88 -11.45
C PHE A 148 3.40 -3.81 -11.43
N GLN A 149 4.05 -4.64 -10.62
CA GLN A 149 5.51 -4.69 -10.48
C GLN A 149 6.04 -6.06 -10.90
N SER A 150 7.16 -6.07 -11.64
CA SER A 150 7.81 -7.30 -12.11
C SER A 150 8.82 -7.88 -11.11
N LEU A 151 8.74 -7.51 -9.83
CA LEU A 151 9.67 -7.97 -8.80
C LEU A 151 9.16 -9.27 -8.16
N PRO A 152 10.02 -10.31 -8.01
CA PRO A 152 9.59 -11.63 -7.56
C PRO A 152 9.06 -11.68 -6.12
N LEU A 153 9.30 -10.65 -5.31
CA LEU A 153 8.85 -10.54 -3.92
C LEU A 153 7.86 -9.40 -3.70
N ALA A 154 7.34 -8.79 -4.78
CA ALA A 154 6.38 -7.69 -4.67
C ALA A 154 5.12 -8.13 -3.91
N GLY A 155 4.69 -7.35 -2.92
CA GLY A 155 3.46 -7.62 -2.18
C GLY A 155 3.55 -8.72 -1.11
N LEU A 156 4.69 -9.41 -1.01
CA LEU A 156 4.92 -10.37 0.07
C LEU A 156 5.17 -9.63 1.39
N ARG A 157 4.63 -10.22 2.46
CA ARG A 157 4.88 -9.79 3.85
C ARG A 157 5.75 -10.84 4.51
N ILE A 158 6.87 -10.43 5.09
CA ILE A 158 7.91 -11.35 5.53
C ILE A 158 8.25 -11.04 6.98
N LEU A 159 8.16 -12.07 7.82
CA LEU A 159 8.72 -12.07 9.17
C LEU A 159 10.21 -12.40 9.10
N ILE A 160 11.02 -11.60 9.76
CA ILE A 160 12.46 -11.83 9.85
C ILE A 160 12.80 -12.24 11.28
N LYS A 161 13.34 -13.45 11.45
CA LYS A 161 13.77 -13.93 12.76
C LYS A 161 14.83 -12.99 13.32
N ASP A 162 14.66 -12.62 14.58
CA ASP A 162 15.47 -11.59 15.23
C ASP A 162 16.97 -11.97 15.43
N ASN A 163 17.38 -13.21 15.14
CA ASN A 163 18.80 -13.56 15.04
C ASN A 163 19.43 -13.21 13.68
N ILE A 164 18.68 -12.63 12.74
CA ILE A 164 19.14 -12.13 11.44
C ILE A 164 19.37 -10.62 11.55
N HIS A 165 20.55 -10.15 11.12
CA HIS A 165 20.91 -8.74 11.21
C HIS A 165 20.24 -7.89 10.13
N LEU A 166 19.50 -6.87 10.56
CA LEU A 166 18.88 -5.86 9.71
C LEU A 166 19.58 -4.52 9.84
N LYS A 167 19.87 -3.87 8.71
CA LYS A 167 20.52 -2.56 8.70
C LYS A 167 19.61 -1.52 9.37
N GLY A 168 20.13 -0.85 10.40
CA GLY A 168 19.39 0.17 11.16
C GLY A 168 18.64 -0.35 12.38
N ILE A 169 18.52 -1.66 12.57
CA ILE A 169 17.80 -2.27 13.70
C ILE A 169 18.74 -3.09 14.59
N LYS A 170 18.59 -2.93 15.91
CA LYS A 170 19.31 -3.74 16.90
C LYS A 170 18.74 -5.16 16.90
N THR A 171 19.63 -6.14 16.93
CA THR A 171 19.28 -7.56 17.05
C THR A 171 19.17 -7.92 18.53
N SER A 172 18.05 -8.51 18.95
CA SER A 172 17.86 -8.95 20.34
C SER A 172 18.32 -10.39 20.59
N VAL A 173 18.42 -11.21 19.54
CA VAL A 173 18.61 -12.67 19.61
C VAL A 173 17.56 -13.33 20.53
N GLY A 174 16.33 -12.80 20.52
CA GLY A 174 15.24 -13.21 21.42
C GLY A 174 15.43 -12.82 22.90
N SER A 175 16.32 -11.87 23.21
CA SER A 175 16.60 -11.45 24.59
C SER A 175 16.57 -9.94 24.74
N ARG A 176 15.70 -9.45 25.64
CA ARG A 176 15.60 -8.02 25.95
C ARG A 176 16.85 -7.47 26.61
N ALA A 177 17.46 -8.23 27.53
CA ALA A 177 18.72 -7.84 28.14
C ALA A 177 19.85 -7.70 27.10
N PHE A 178 19.90 -8.60 26.12
CA PHE A 178 20.85 -8.48 25.01
C PHE A 178 20.56 -7.25 24.16
N TYR A 179 19.29 -7.02 23.82
CA TYR A 179 18.86 -5.82 23.10
C TYR A 179 19.32 -4.56 23.84
N ASP A 180 19.09 -4.46 25.14
CA ASP A 180 19.41 -3.27 25.93
C ASP A 180 20.92 -3.07 26.09
N THR A 181 21.69 -4.16 26.22
CA THR A 181 23.14 -4.12 26.47
C THR A 181 23.96 -3.78 25.23
N TYR A 182 23.64 -4.36 24.07
CA TYR A 182 24.51 -4.29 22.90
C TYR A 182 24.05 -3.21 21.91
N PRO A 183 24.97 -2.43 21.31
CA PRO A 183 24.62 -1.39 20.35
C PRO A 183 24.25 -1.97 18.98
N LEU A 184 23.75 -1.10 18.10
CA LEU A 184 23.55 -1.42 16.68
C LEU A 184 24.87 -1.89 16.05
N ARG A 185 24.85 -3.05 15.38
CA ARG A 185 26.03 -3.58 14.67
C ARG A 185 26.15 -2.92 13.29
N LYS A 186 27.30 -2.27 13.02
CA LYS A 186 27.53 -1.49 11.79
C LYS A 186 28.20 -2.26 10.64
N ASN A 187 28.83 -3.42 10.91
CA ASN A 187 29.77 -4.07 9.98
C ASN A 187 29.50 -5.56 9.72
N LEU A 188 28.26 -6.03 9.86
CA LEU A 188 27.91 -7.42 9.53
C LEU A 188 27.21 -7.49 8.17
N PRO A 189 27.29 -8.65 7.47
CA PRO A 189 26.39 -8.94 6.36
C PRO A 189 24.97 -8.71 6.85
N SER A 190 24.34 -7.67 6.34
CA SER A 190 22.99 -7.27 6.71
C SER A 190 22.13 -7.31 5.46
N VAL A 191 20.87 -7.64 5.66
CA VAL A 191 19.90 -7.71 4.59
C VAL A 191 19.54 -6.26 4.20
N SER A 192 20.02 -5.78 3.03
CA SER A 192 20.02 -4.33 2.66
C SER A 192 19.49 -3.97 1.26
N LYS A 193 18.65 -4.78 0.63
CA LYS A 193 18.13 -4.53 -0.74
C LYS A 193 16.84 -3.71 -0.76
N SER A 194 16.86 -2.53 -1.39
CA SER A 194 15.71 -1.67 -1.77
C SER A 194 14.34 -2.25 -1.38
N TRP A 195 13.83 -1.76 -0.24
CA TRP A 195 12.77 -2.41 0.54
C TRP A 195 11.38 -1.77 0.38
N SER A 196 11.23 -0.85 -0.59
CA SER A 196 10.08 0.03 -0.76
C SER A 196 8.72 -0.65 -1.04
N THR A 197 8.70 -1.98 -1.21
CA THR A 197 7.51 -2.77 -1.54
C THR A 197 7.25 -3.97 -0.62
N LYS A 198 7.98 -4.10 0.50
CA LYS A 198 7.77 -5.20 1.46
C LYS A 198 7.11 -4.66 2.72
N ALA A 199 5.98 -5.24 3.10
CA ALA A 199 5.46 -5.02 4.44
C ALA A 199 6.27 -5.90 5.40
N TYR A 200 6.77 -5.30 6.46
CA TYR A 200 7.40 -6.03 7.55
C TYR A 200 6.30 -6.37 8.55
N LEU A 201 6.13 -7.68 8.74
CA LEU A 201 5.61 -8.21 9.99
C LEU A 201 6.85 -8.46 10.86
#